data_AF-A0A4P9CC86-F1
#
_entry.id   AF-A0A4P9CC86-F1
#
_cell.length_a   1.000
_cell.length_b   1.000
_cell.length_c   1.000
_cell.angle_alpha   90.00
_cell.angle_beta   90.00
_cell.angle_gamma   90.00
#
_symmetry.space_group_name_H-M   'P 1'
#
loop_
_entity.id
_entity.type
_entity.pdbx_description
1 polymer ?
#
loop_
_entity_poly.entity_id
_entity_poly.type
_entity_poly.pdbx_seq_one_letter_code
_entity_poly.pdbx_strand_id
1 'polypeptide(L)'
;MLYLIKIKREVSSKKVSFGMPEIFRDKARRKGEKMKKKLFAAMLALLILSLPLSGCTPDKKDVQKEDKAEKTMEEQVENNQSAIFKQYENIKAFRSEYQKDLETMNALVDPNKAEFVLSDISYTAGVPSSDSRVDATYRRINKETYVLKYYESWDVYNEQVKNDLSALNESVKDQGIEYRIDRAELVPDENRVRAYFEKVT
;
A
#
# COMPACT_ATOMS: atom_id res chain seq x y z
N MET A 1 35.69 0.49 -5.97
CA MET A 1 35.62 1.69 -6.83
C MET A 1 34.21 1.75 -7.40
N LEU A 2 33.30 2.51 -6.76
CA LEU A 2 31.89 2.57 -7.15
C LEU A 2 31.67 3.70 -8.17
N TYR A 3 31.06 3.37 -9.31
CA TYR A 3 30.61 4.34 -10.31
C TYR A 3 29.14 4.72 -10.06
N LEU A 4 28.90 5.97 -9.67
CA LEU A 4 27.59 6.62 -9.71
C LEU A 4 27.42 7.27 -11.09
N ILE A 5 26.48 6.78 -11.90
CA ILE A 5 26.09 7.44 -13.15
C ILE A 5 24.89 8.34 -12.85
N LYS A 6 25.09 9.65 -13.00
CA LYS A 6 24.08 10.71 -12.81
C LYS A 6 23.63 11.18 -14.20
N ILE A 7 22.43 10.80 -14.65
CA ILE A 7 21.87 11.28 -15.92
C ILE A 7 20.87 12.39 -15.63
N LYS A 8 21.13 13.56 -16.21
CA LYS A 8 20.28 14.77 -16.19
C LYS A 8 19.47 14.77 -17.49
N ARG A 9 18.14 14.93 -17.44
CA ARG A 9 17.33 15.23 -18.63
C ARG A 9 16.35 16.37 -18.37
N GLU A 10 16.37 17.32 -19.30
CA GLU A 10 15.46 18.44 -19.46
C GLU A 10 14.08 17.96 -19.93
N VAL A 11 13.01 18.56 -19.41
CA VAL A 11 11.63 18.32 -19.84
C VAL A 11 11.14 19.54 -20.61
N SER A 12 10.77 19.33 -21.88
CA SER A 12 10.06 20.30 -22.72
C SER A 12 8.56 19.95 -22.72
N SER A 13 7.72 20.89 -22.27
CA SER A 13 6.28 20.73 -22.14
C SER A 13 5.56 21.07 -23.46
N LYS A 14 4.72 20.16 -23.96
CA LYS A 14 3.61 20.50 -24.88
C LYS A 14 2.30 19.91 -24.35
N LYS A 15 1.36 20.79 -24.02
CA LYS A 15 -0.04 20.49 -23.68
C LYS A 15 -0.80 20.06 -24.94
N VAL A 16 -1.60 19.00 -24.84
CA VAL A 16 -2.66 18.69 -25.82
C VAL A 16 -3.97 18.55 -25.04
N SER A 17 -4.94 19.41 -25.37
CA SER A 17 -6.32 19.36 -24.87
C SER A 17 -7.19 18.59 -25.85
N PHE A 18 -7.95 17.60 -25.37
CA PHE A 18 -9.03 16.97 -26.13
C PHE A 18 -10.39 17.36 -25.53
N GLY A 19 -11.21 18.04 -26.32
CA GLY A 19 -12.61 18.34 -26.02
C GLY A 19 -13.52 17.16 -26.36
N MET A 20 -14.59 16.97 -25.57
CA MET A 20 -15.55 15.88 -25.70
C MET A 20 -16.83 16.36 -26.43
N PRO A 21 -17.36 15.65 -27.44
CA PRO A 21 -18.49 16.11 -28.24
C PRO A 21 -19.88 15.93 -27.58
N GLU A 22 -20.75 16.92 -27.76
CA GLU A 22 -22.05 17.17 -27.10
C GLU A 22 -23.23 16.23 -27.41
N ILE A 23 -23.03 15.06 -28.02
CA ILE A 23 -24.16 14.26 -28.56
C ILE A 23 -24.77 13.28 -27.53
N PHE A 24 -24.23 13.19 -26.30
CA PHE A 24 -24.68 12.23 -25.29
C PHE A 24 -25.62 12.77 -24.21
N ARG A 25 -26.11 14.03 -24.31
CA ARG A 25 -26.83 14.68 -23.20
C ARG A 25 -28.35 14.45 -23.14
N ASP A 26 -29.01 13.96 -24.19
CA ASP A 26 -30.49 14.02 -24.26
C ASP A 26 -31.28 12.70 -24.17
N LYS A 27 -30.64 11.53 -24.05
CA LYS A 27 -31.37 10.24 -23.96
C LYS A 27 -31.60 9.71 -22.54
N ALA A 28 -30.96 10.29 -21.52
CA ALA A 28 -31.01 9.79 -20.13
C ALA A 28 -32.18 10.35 -19.29
N ARG A 29 -32.85 11.43 -19.72
CA ARG A 29 -33.85 12.13 -18.90
C ARG A 29 -35.28 11.57 -18.91
N ARG A 30 -35.63 10.67 -19.85
CA ARG A 30 -37.02 10.14 -19.97
C ARG A 30 -37.25 8.70 -19.45
N LYS A 31 -36.21 8.00 -19.00
CA LYS A 31 -36.31 6.60 -18.48
C LYS A 31 -36.29 6.49 -16.94
N GLY A 32 -35.98 7.57 -16.23
CA GLY A 32 -35.74 7.57 -14.77
C GLY A 32 -36.98 7.70 -13.86
N GLU A 33 -38.16 7.98 -14.41
CA GLU A 33 -39.34 8.36 -13.60
C GLU A 33 -40.42 7.28 -13.48
N LYS A 34 -40.41 6.26 -14.36
CA LYS A 34 -41.43 5.18 -14.36
C LYS A 34 -41.02 3.89 -13.63
N MET A 35 -39.72 3.67 -13.36
CA MET A 35 -39.26 2.44 -12.68
C MET A 35 -39.17 2.55 -11.14
N LYS A 36 -39.25 3.75 -10.56
CA LYS A 36 -39.09 3.95 -9.10
C LYS A 36 -40.35 3.65 -8.27
N LYS A 37 -41.53 3.58 -8.89
CA LYS A 37 -42.80 3.41 -8.15
C LYS A 37 -43.28 1.96 -8.04
N LYS A 38 -42.73 1.03 -8.83
CA LYS A 38 -43.17 -0.38 -8.84
C LYS A 38 -42.26 -1.33 -8.04
N LEU A 39 -41.05 -0.90 -7.68
CA LEU A 39 -40.09 -1.73 -6.94
C LEU A 39 -40.23 -1.62 -5.40
N PHE A 40 -40.87 -0.55 -4.90
CA PHE A 40 -40.97 -0.29 -3.47
C PHE A 40 -42.11 -1.03 -2.75
N ALA A 41 -43.14 -1.47 -3.48
CA ALA A 41 -44.29 -2.16 -2.89
C ALA A 41 -44.08 -3.68 -2.69
N ALA A 42 -43.06 -4.27 -3.32
CA ALA A 42 -42.81 -5.72 -3.26
C ALA A 42 -41.82 -6.14 -2.16
N MET A 43 -41.01 -5.22 -1.61
CA MET A 43 -40.03 -5.55 -0.56
C MET A 43 -40.59 -5.46 0.87
N LEU A 44 -41.73 -4.79 1.09
CA LEU A 44 -42.30 -4.63 2.44
C LEU A 44 -43.09 -5.87 2.92
N ALA A 45 -43.42 -6.79 2.02
CA ALA A 45 -44.20 -8.00 2.33
C ALA A 45 -43.34 -9.24 2.66
N LEU A 46 -42.01 -9.15 2.58
CA LEU A 46 -41.10 -10.28 2.81
C LEU A 46 -40.41 -10.28 4.19
N LEU A 47 -40.75 -9.34 5.08
CA LEU A 47 -39.98 -9.07 6.31
C LEU A 47 -40.63 -9.59 7.61
N ILE A 48 -41.69 -10.40 7.57
CA ILE A 48 -42.40 -10.87 8.79
C ILE A 48 -42.66 -12.39 8.78
N LEU A 49 -41.70 -13.23 8.37
CA LEU A 49 -41.89 -14.68 8.45
C LEU A 49 -40.61 -15.52 8.64
N SER A 50 -39.63 -15.02 9.39
CA SER A 50 -38.53 -15.86 9.87
C SER A 50 -38.04 -15.44 11.26
N LEU A 51 -38.82 -15.78 12.29
CA LEU A 51 -38.31 -16.04 13.63
C LEU A 51 -38.36 -17.55 13.88
N PRO A 52 -37.26 -18.16 14.32
CA PRO A 52 -37.32 -19.23 15.29
C PRO A 52 -36.80 -18.78 16.65
N LEU A 53 -37.52 -19.23 17.67
CA LEU A 53 -37.24 -19.13 19.09
C LEU A 53 -36.00 -19.94 19.51
N SER A 54 -35.29 -19.39 20.50
CA SER A 54 -34.54 -20.08 21.56
C SER A 54 -33.29 -20.90 21.22
N GLY A 55 -32.15 -20.38 21.69
CA GLY A 55 -30.90 -21.11 21.87
C GLY A 55 -29.91 -20.28 22.68
N CYS A 56 -30.03 -20.34 24.01
CA CYS A 56 -29.09 -19.77 24.97
C CYS A 56 -27.87 -20.70 25.10
N THR A 57 -26.68 -20.23 24.75
CA THR A 57 -25.39 -20.66 25.33
C THR A 57 -24.33 -19.59 25.01
N PRO A 58 -23.30 -19.46 25.88
CA PRO A 58 -22.81 -18.17 26.32
C PRO A 58 -21.71 -17.60 25.45
N ASP A 59 -21.57 -16.29 25.59
CA ASP A 59 -20.38 -15.46 25.38
C ASP A 59 -19.34 -16.04 24.44
N LYS A 60 -19.32 -15.44 23.25
CA LYS A 60 -18.08 -15.16 22.55
C LYS A 60 -17.17 -14.49 23.59
N LYS A 61 -16.31 -15.29 24.20
CA LYS A 61 -15.23 -14.81 25.05
C LYS A 61 -14.61 -13.65 24.32
N ASP A 62 -14.77 -12.50 24.96
CA ASP A 62 -13.97 -11.32 24.81
C ASP A 62 -12.69 -11.66 24.07
N VAL A 63 -12.59 -11.16 22.83
CA VAL A 63 -11.29 -10.65 22.41
C VAL A 63 -11.00 -9.62 23.48
N GLN A 64 -10.28 -10.05 24.51
CA GLN A 64 -9.71 -9.17 25.51
C GLN A 64 -9.07 -8.07 24.67
N LYS A 65 -9.69 -6.89 24.70
CA LYS A 65 -8.93 -5.66 24.61
C LYS A 65 -8.04 -5.69 25.85
N GLU A 66 -6.98 -6.50 25.78
CA GLU A 66 -5.80 -6.20 26.55
C GLU A 66 -5.46 -4.77 26.12
N ASP A 67 -5.58 -3.84 27.06
CA ASP A 67 -4.80 -2.62 27.08
C ASP A 67 -3.32 -3.05 27.05
N LYS A 68 -2.85 -3.51 25.89
CA LYS A 68 -1.43 -3.57 25.61
C LYS A 68 -1.04 -2.11 25.52
N ALA A 69 -0.38 -1.62 26.56
CA ALA A 69 0.47 -0.45 26.45
C ALA A 69 1.15 -0.53 25.08
N GLU A 70 0.97 0.52 24.26
CA GLU A 70 1.53 0.56 22.91
C GLU A 70 3.03 0.33 23.03
N LYS A 71 3.48 -0.85 22.60
CA LYS A 71 4.90 -1.20 22.63
C LYS A 71 5.64 -0.20 21.77
N THR A 72 6.79 0.28 22.24
CA THR A 72 7.57 1.23 21.45
C THR A 72 8.03 0.58 20.14
N MET A 73 8.41 1.41 19.17
CA MET A 73 8.94 0.93 17.89
C MET A 73 10.15 0.02 18.09
N GLU A 74 11.05 0.37 19.01
CA GLU A 74 12.24 -0.39 19.36
C GLU A 74 11.86 -1.78 19.89
N GLU A 75 10.93 -1.86 20.85
CA GLU A 75 10.45 -3.13 21.38
C GLU A 75 9.80 -3.99 20.29
N GLN A 76 9.08 -3.39 19.34
CA GLN A 76 8.47 -4.13 18.23
C GLN A 76 9.53 -4.69 17.27
N VAL A 77 10.61 -3.93 16.98
CA VAL A 77 11.74 -4.41 16.16
C VAL A 77 12.48 -5.55 16.86
N GLU A 78 12.83 -5.37 18.14
CA GLU A 78 13.57 -6.36 18.94
C GLU A 78 12.80 -7.68 19.10
N ASN A 79 11.46 -7.59 19.22
CA ASN A 79 10.58 -8.76 19.25
C ASN A 79 10.36 -9.39 17.86
N ASN A 80 11.14 -9.00 16.84
CA ASN A 80 11.08 -9.53 15.47
C ASN A 80 9.70 -9.42 14.80
N GLN A 81 8.93 -8.36 15.08
CA GLN A 81 7.65 -8.18 14.41
C GLN A 81 7.83 -7.97 12.90
N SER A 82 6.95 -8.62 12.11
CA SER A 82 6.95 -8.50 10.65
C SER A 82 6.36 -7.18 10.16
N ALA A 83 5.56 -6.52 11.00
CA ALA A 83 4.97 -5.22 10.73
C ALA A 83 5.00 -4.36 12.00
N ILE A 84 5.19 -3.06 11.83
CA ILE A 84 5.20 -2.06 12.90
C ILE A 84 4.18 -0.99 12.55
N PHE A 85 3.35 -0.63 13.52
CA PHE A 85 2.34 0.40 13.38
C PHE A 85 2.78 1.65 14.14
N LYS A 86 2.65 2.82 13.50
CA LYS A 86 2.90 4.11 14.13
C LYS A 86 1.83 5.11 13.73
N GLN A 87 1.26 5.77 14.73
CA GLN A 87 0.34 6.88 14.52
C GLN A 87 1.09 8.21 14.59
N TYR A 88 0.76 9.12 13.67
CA TYR A 88 1.21 10.51 13.66
C TYR A 88 0.04 11.43 13.89
N GLU A 89 0.26 12.52 14.63
CA GLU A 89 -0.78 13.50 14.94
C GLU A 89 -1.39 14.14 13.70
N ASN A 90 -0.59 14.35 12.64
CA ASN A 90 -1.02 14.96 11.40
C ASN A 90 -0.07 14.65 10.22
N ILE A 91 -0.49 14.99 9.00
CA ILE A 91 0.27 14.76 7.75
C ILE A 91 1.65 15.43 7.79
N LYS A 92 1.74 16.63 8.37
CA LYS A 92 3.02 17.36 8.45
C LYS A 92 4.01 16.63 9.36
N ALA A 93 3.56 16.15 10.51
CA ALA A 93 4.36 15.38 11.45
C ALA A 93 4.87 14.09 10.81
N PHE A 94 3.98 13.35 10.13
CA PHE A 94 4.36 12.17 9.35
C PHE A 94 5.49 12.49 8.36
N ARG A 95 5.30 13.50 7.50
CA ARG A 95 6.31 13.90 6.49
C ARG A 95 7.65 14.35 7.06
N SER A 96 7.65 14.93 8.26
CA SER A 96 8.90 15.35 8.90
C SER A 96 9.65 14.22 9.60
N GLU A 97 8.93 13.20 10.09
CA GLU A 97 9.53 12.17 10.95
C GLU A 97 9.74 10.83 10.24
N TYR A 98 8.97 10.51 9.19
CA TYR A 98 8.95 9.16 8.63
C TYR A 98 10.32 8.64 8.17
N GLN A 99 11.17 9.49 7.59
CA GLN A 99 12.53 9.06 7.17
C GLN A 99 13.40 8.73 8.38
N LYS A 100 13.32 9.55 9.43
CA LYS A 100 14.05 9.31 10.67
C LYS A 100 13.60 8.02 11.34
N ASP A 101 12.30 7.76 11.36
CA ASP A 101 11.74 6.52 11.91
C ASP A 101 12.19 5.29 11.12
N LEU A 102 12.16 5.37 9.78
CA LEU A 102 12.69 4.31 8.91
C LEU A 102 14.17 4.05 9.17
N GLU A 103 14.98 5.10 9.32
CA GLU A 103 16.40 4.98 9.65
C GLU A 103 16.60 4.31 11.01
N THR A 104 15.84 4.70 12.03
CA THR A 104 15.90 4.08 13.37
C THR A 104 15.54 2.60 13.32
N MET A 105 14.42 2.22 12.69
CA MET A 105 14.04 0.80 12.56
C MET A 105 15.09 -0.01 11.81
N ASN A 106 15.65 0.55 10.73
CA ASN A 106 16.66 -0.13 9.93
C ASN A 106 18.01 -0.25 10.65
N ALA A 107 18.35 0.68 11.53
CA ALA A 107 19.57 0.60 12.35
C ALA A 107 19.50 -0.51 13.41
N LEU A 108 18.30 -0.96 13.77
CA LEU A 108 18.05 -2.00 14.78
C LEU A 108 18.02 -3.41 14.19
N VAL A 109 18.05 -3.57 12.86
CA VAL A 109 18.11 -4.88 12.19
C VAL A 109 19.46 -5.12 11.53
N ASP A 110 19.83 -6.39 11.31
CA ASP A 110 20.98 -6.73 10.48
C ASP A 110 20.70 -6.29 9.02
N PRO A 111 21.43 -5.31 8.48
CA PRO A 111 21.16 -4.73 7.18
C PRO A 111 21.38 -5.71 6.02
N ASN A 112 22.08 -6.82 6.25
CA ASN A 112 22.26 -7.89 5.27
C ASN A 112 21.09 -8.88 5.25
N LYS A 113 20.31 -8.95 6.33
CA LYS A 113 19.21 -9.91 6.47
C LYS A 113 17.85 -9.29 6.28
N ALA A 114 17.68 -8.03 6.66
CA ALA A 114 16.38 -7.38 6.55
C ALA A 114 16.46 -5.86 6.36
N GLU A 115 15.34 -5.29 5.96
CA GLU A 115 15.06 -3.85 6.04
C GLU A 115 13.57 -3.61 6.33
N PHE A 116 13.24 -2.53 7.00
CA PHE A 116 11.87 -2.02 7.11
C PHE A 116 11.58 -1.00 6.00
N VAL A 117 10.39 -1.10 5.43
CA VAL A 117 9.88 -0.16 4.42
C VAL A 117 8.49 0.32 4.77
N LEU A 118 8.13 1.55 4.38
CA LEU A 118 6.77 2.04 4.48
C LEU A 118 5.88 1.28 3.51
N SER A 119 4.84 0.61 4.03
CA SER A 119 3.97 -0.28 3.26
C SER A 119 2.56 0.26 3.06
N ASP A 120 2.04 1.02 4.02
CA ASP A 120 0.71 1.63 3.92
C ASP A 120 0.61 2.90 4.76
N ILE A 121 -0.27 3.80 4.35
CA ILE A 121 -0.74 4.93 5.17
C ILE A 121 -2.25 5.02 5.06
N SER A 122 -2.90 5.23 6.20
CA SER A 122 -4.33 5.53 6.25
C SER A 122 -4.57 6.77 7.10
N TYR A 123 -5.72 7.39 6.89
CA TYR A 123 -6.11 8.62 7.59
C TYR A 123 -7.30 8.32 8.47
N THR A 124 -7.33 8.89 9.68
CA THR A 124 -8.55 8.87 10.50
C THR A 124 -9.73 9.46 9.72
N ALA A 125 -10.91 8.85 9.92
CA ALA A 125 -12.14 9.02 9.15
C ALA A 125 -12.36 10.42 8.53
N GLY A 126 -12.61 10.45 7.22
CA GLY A 126 -12.95 11.66 6.47
C GLY A 126 -12.15 11.80 5.18
N VAL A 127 -12.34 12.92 4.48
CA VAL A 127 -11.45 13.31 3.39
C VAL A 127 -10.13 13.79 4.01
N PRO A 128 -8.96 13.29 3.58
CA PRO A 128 -7.68 13.70 4.13
C PRO A 128 -7.50 15.23 4.08
N SER A 129 -7.14 15.80 5.22
CA SER A 129 -6.80 17.21 5.42
C SER A 129 -5.42 17.32 6.10
N SER A 130 -4.82 18.51 6.12
CA SER A 130 -3.52 18.73 6.76
C SER A 130 -3.45 18.23 8.21
N ASP A 131 -4.58 18.29 8.91
CA ASP A 131 -4.70 17.98 10.33
C ASP A 131 -5.17 16.54 10.58
N SER A 132 -5.33 15.75 9.51
CA SER A 132 -5.72 14.35 9.63
C SER A 132 -4.58 13.54 10.24
N ARG A 133 -4.88 12.77 11.29
CA ARG A 133 -3.93 11.78 11.81
C ARG A 133 -3.61 10.76 10.74
N VAL A 134 -2.38 10.28 10.78
CA VAL A 134 -1.86 9.30 9.81
C VAL A 134 -1.49 8.04 10.58
N ASP A 135 -2.11 6.93 10.23
CA ASP A 135 -1.70 5.60 10.71
C ASP A 135 -0.80 4.99 9.63
N ALA A 136 0.49 4.87 9.93
CA ALA A 136 1.50 4.31 9.04
C ALA A 136 1.82 2.87 9.42
N THR A 137 1.93 2.01 8.41
CA THR A 137 2.36 0.63 8.58
C THR A 137 3.70 0.40 7.88
N TYR A 138 4.69 -0.02 8.66
CA TYR A 138 6.01 -0.43 8.18
C TYR A 138 6.08 -1.95 8.12
N ARG A 139 6.72 -2.49 7.09
CA ARG A 139 6.88 -3.94 6.92
C ARG A 139 8.35 -4.30 6.87
N ARG A 140 8.72 -5.35 7.62
CA ARG A 140 10.03 -5.97 7.53
C ARG A 140 10.12 -6.82 6.27
N ILE A 141 11.15 -6.60 5.47
CA ILE A 141 11.46 -7.35 4.26
C ILE A 141 12.69 -8.20 4.53
N ASN A 142 12.60 -9.50 4.26
CA ASN A 142 13.74 -10.42 4.34
C ASN A 142 14.58 -10.30 3.06
N LYS A 143 15.82 -9.85 3.20
CA LYS A 143 16.77 -9.65 2.09
C LYS A 143 17.42 -10.96 1.60
N GLU A 144 17.32 -12.03 2.38
CA GLU A 144 17.68 -13.37 1.91
C GLU A 144 16.65 -13.90 0.89
N THR A 145 15.42 -13.37 0.93
CA THR A 145 14.32 -13.76 0.04
C THR A 145 14.06 -12.74 -1.06
N TYR A 146 14.25 -11.45 -0.78
CA TYR A 146 13.86 -10.38 -1.70
C TYR A 146 15.00 -9.39 -1.96
N VAL A 147 15.10 -8.98 -3.22
CA VAL A 147 15.83 -7.78 -3.64
C VAL A 147 14.80 -6.72 -4.03
N LEU A 148 14.95 -5.52 -3.49
CA LEU A 148 14.07 -4.39 -3.78
C LEU A 148 14.71 -3.47 -4.82
N LYS A 149 13.91 -2.94 -5.74
CA LYS A 149 14.32 -1.83 -6.62
C LYS A 149 13.24 -0.76 -6.67
N TYR A 150 13.67 0.49 -6.59
CA TYR A 150 12.79 1.64 -6.67
C TYR A 150 12.88 2.30 -8.04
N TYR A 151 11.73 2.59 -8.63
CA TYR A 151 11.53 3.25 -9.92
C TYR A 151 10.85 4.60 -9.71
N GLU A 152 11.15 5.57 -10.57
CA GLU A 152 10.58 6.92 -10.51
C GLU A 152 9.09 6.96 -10.85
N SER A 153 8.56 5.97 -11.59
CA SER A 153 7.14 5.88 -11.93
C SER A 153 6.79 4.48 -12.43
N TRP A 154 5.49 4.23 -12.65
CA TRP A 154 5.02 3.01 -13.31
C TRP A 154 5.50 2.90 -14.76
N ASP A 155 5.62 4.02 -15.48
CA ASP A 155 6.13 4.01 -16.86
C ASP A 155 7.57 3.52 -16.89
N VAL A 156 8.43 4.06 -16.01
CA VAL A 156 9.83 3.64 -15.89
C VAL A 156 9.93 2.18 -15.46
N TYR A 157 9.11 1.73 -14.51
CA TYR A 157 9.03 0.32 -14.11
C TYR A 157 8.69 -0.58 -15.31
N ASN A 158 7.64 -0.26 -16.06
CA ASN A 158 7.18 -1.07 -17.18
C ASN A 158 8.22 -1.17 -18.31
N GLU A 159 9.00 -0.11 -18.52
CA GLU A 159 10.09 -0.09 -19.51
C GLU A 159 11.33 -0.88 -19.06
N GLN A 160 11.68 -0.84 -17.77
CA GLN A 160 12.99 -1.28 -17.29
C GLN A 160 13.00 -2.61 -16.52
N VAL A 161 11.89 -3.00 -15.88
CA VAL A 161 11.89 -4.12 -14.91
C VAL A 161 12.41 -5.44 -15.49
N LYS A 162 12.13 -5.75 -16.75
CA LYS A 162 12.61 -6.99 -17.40
C LYS A 162 14.11 -6.97 -17.66
N ASN A 163 14.64 -5.82 -18.10
CA ASN A 163 16.07 -5.65 -18.33
C ASN A 163 16.83 -5.71 -16.99
N ASP A 164 16.27 -5.08 -15.96
CA ASP A 164 16.81 -5.11 -14.61
C ASP A 164 16.80 -6.51 -13.99
N LEU A 165 15.72 -7.27 -14.17
CA LEU A 165 15.67 -8.66 -13.75
C LEU A 165 16.75 -9.49 -14.44
N SER A 166 16.90 -9.32 -15.76
CA SER A 166 17.94 -10.02 -16.53
C SER A 166 19.34 -9.67 -16.04
N ALA A 167 19.60 -8.39 -15.75
CA ALA A 167 20.88 -7.94 -15.21
C ALA A 167 21.14 -8.48 -13.79
N LEU A 168 20.12 -8.49 -12.94
CA LEU A 168 20.18 -9.07 -11.60
C LEU A 168 20.54 -10.56 -11.68
N ASN A 169 19.82 -11.34 -12.48
CA ASN A 169 20.05 -12.78 -12.63
C ASN A 169 21.43 -13.09 -13.23
N GLU A 170 21.89 -12.33 -14.22
CA GLU A 170 23.25 -12.52 -14.75
C GLU A 170 24.32 -12.21 -13.70
N SER A 171 24.11 -11.21 -12.82
CA SER A 171 25.06 -10.86 -11.76
C SER A 171 25.23 -11.94 -10.67
N VAL A 172 24.23 -12.80 -10.47
CA VAL A 172 24.23 -13.84 -9.42
C VAL A 172 24.30 -15.26 -9.97
N LYS A 173 24.48 -15.40 -11.29
CA LYS A 173 24.46 -16.68 -12.00
C LYS A 173 25.47 -17.70 -11.48
N ASP A 174 26.68 -17.26 -11.17
CA ASP A 174 27.74 -18.12 -10.64
C ASP A 174 27.44 -18.64 -9.22
N GLN A 175 26.46 -18.04 -8.54
CA GLN A 175 25.99 -18.47 -7.21
C GLN A 175 24.86 -19.50 -7.31
N GLY A 176 24.38 -19.83 -8.51
CA GLY A 176 23.23 -20.71 -8.72
C GLY A 176 21.90 -20.11 -8.24
N ILE A 177 21.85 -18.79 -8.06
CA ILE A 177 20.66 -18.06 -7.61
C ILE A 177 19.88 -17.55 -8.83
N GLU A 178 18.56 -17.63 -8.75
CA GLU A 178 17.65 -17.02 -9.71
C GLU A 178 16.61 -16.18 -8.97
N TYR A 179 16.24 -15.04 -9.57
CA TYR A 179 15.16 -14.19 -9.13
C TYR A 179 14.03 -14.15 -10.15
N ARG A 180 12.82 -13.87 -9.67
CA ARG A 180 11.65 -13.51 -10.48
C ARG A 180 11.03 -12.20 -9.99
N ILE A 181 10.26 -11.54 -10.86
CA ILE A 181 9.37 -10.46 -10.40
C ILE A 181 8.22 -11.10 -9.62
N ASP A 182 8.08 -10.75 -8.35
CA ASP A 182 6.96 -11.18 -7.51
C ASP A 182 5.82 -10.16 -7.59
N ARG A 183 6.11 -8.91 -7.22
CA ARG A 183 5.12 -7.82 -7.22
C ARG A 183 5.77 -6.45 -7.34
N ALA A 184 4.96 -5.45 -7.62
CA ALA A 184 5.33 -4.05 -7.55
C ALA A 184 4.18 -3.23 -6.95
N GLU A 185 4.51 -2.16 -6.23
CA GLU A 185 3.54 -1.29 -5.57
C GLU A 185 3.99 0.18 -5.57
N LEU A 186 3.04 1.11 -5.45
CA LEU A 186 3.35 2.50 -5.18
C LEU A 186 3.85 2.65 -3.75
N VAL A 187 4.92 3.42 -3.57
CA VAL A 187 5.40 3.76 -2.24
C VAL A 187 4.46 4.83 -1.65
N PRO A 188 3.88 4.62 -0.45
CA PRO A 188 2.97 5.60 0.13
C PRO A 188 3.63 6.98 0.33
N ASP A 189 2.88 8.05 0.03
CA ASP A 189 3.33 9.46 0.05
C ASP A 189 4.54 9.79 -0.87
N GLU A 190 4.99 8.84 -1.70
CA GLU A 190 6.04 9.02 -2.70
C GLU A 190 5.49 8.74 -4.11
N ASN A 191 5.90 9.54 -5.10
CA ASN A 191 5.62 9.24 -6.50
C ASN A 191 6.62 8.22 -7.05
N ARG A 192 6.78 7.06 -6.40
CA ARG A 192 7.74 6.02 -6.78
C ARG A 192 7.10 4.64 -6.75
N VAL A 193 7.64 3.73 -7.53
CA VAL A 193 7.24 2.32 -7.55
C VAL A 193 8.35 1.47 -6.92
N ARG A 194 8.00 0.60 -5.99
CA ARG A 194 8.89 -0.40 -5.41
C ARG A 194 8.57 -1.76 -6.00
N ALA A 195 9.54 -2.36 -6.67
CA ALA A 195 9.46 -3.73 -7.17
C ALA A 195 10.16 -4.71 -6.22
N TYR A 196 9.59 -5.90 -6.12
CA TYR A 196 10.08 -7.02 -5.32
C TYR A 196 10.54 -8.12 -6.25
N PHE A 197 11.84 -8.39 -6.25
CA PHE A 197 12.43 -9.54 -6.92
C PHE A 197 12.61 -10.65 -5.89
N GLU A 198 11.84 -11.72 -6.03
CA GLU A 198 11.89 -12.87 -5.12
C GLU A 198 12.93 -13.88 -5.60
N LYS A 199 13.78 -14.31 -4.68
CA LYS A 199 14.71 -15.42 -4.89
C LYS A 199 13.94 -16.73 -5.01
N VAL A 200 14.14 -17.47 -6.09
CA VAL A 200 13.45 -18.75 -6.35
C VAL A 200 14.33 -19.98 -6.11
N THR A 201 15.65 -19.85 -6.18
CA THR A 201 16.63 -20.93 -5.96
C THR A 201 17.82 -20.44 -5.16
#